data_AF-A0A7G2CDH6-F1
#
_entry.id   AF-A0A7G2CDH6-F1
#
_cell.length_a   1.000
_cell.length_b   1.000
_cell.length_c   1.000
_cell.angle_alpha   90.00
_cell.angle_beta   90.00
_cell.angle_gamma   90.00
#
_symmetry.space_group_name_H-M   'P 1'
#
loop_
_entity.id
_entity.type
_entity.pdbx_description
1 polymer ?
#
loop_
_entity_poly.entity_id
_entity_poly.type
_entity_poly.pdbx_seq_one_letter_code
_entity_poly.pdbx_strand_id
1 'polypeptide(L)'
;MSQAPCLAKAAAKATATGGSARVKPVVANHLRIVQRDFLTRQAGRTSIRSSVAVDYSRPYLQKYKSEAGFFNHDACPRVIDAEAVHVDEQLFWTERRSFYNSKKPFFTVWDRQAQALVILSRRVVRAPTEAAFRIFALGFKMMQLPQLLNYSQVMLPTWTHGGMNVESLLREVKEQDGKKDAEKKEDKPEKKE
;
A
#
# COMPACT_ATOMS: atom_id res chain seq x y z
N MET A 1 37.78 -15.49 -32.96
CA MET A 1 36.97 -14.29 -33.26
C MET A 1 35.50 -14.55 -32.93
N SER A 2 34.92 -13.70 -32.07
CA SER A 2 33.49 -13.33 -32.00
C SER A 2 32.39 -14.39 -31.72
N GLN A 3 32.25 -14.84 -30.46
CA GLN A 3 30.96 -15.31 -29.90
C GLN A 3 30.37 -14.34 -28.84
N ALA A 4 31.07 -13.25 -28.55
CA ALA A 4 30.66 -12.22 -27.58
C ALA A 4 29.34 -11.47 -27.90
N PRO A 5 28.95 -11.18 -29.16
CA PRO A 5 27.80 -10.30 -29.39
C PRO A 5 26.44 -10.97 -29.11
N CYS A 6 26.37 -12.30 -29.10
CA CYS A 6 25.12 -13.04 -28.88
C CYS A 6 24.75 -13.15 -27.40
N LEU A 7 25.74 -13.33 -26.52
CA LEU A 7 25.53 -13.39 -25.07
C LEU A 7 25.17 -12.02 -24.48
N ALA A 8 25.76 -10.94 -25.00
CA ALA A 8 25.41 -9.58 -24.62
C ALA A 8 23.98 -9.21 -25.04
N LYS A 9 23.52 -9.66 -26.23
CA LYS A 9 22.14 -9.45 -26.70
C LYS A 9 21.12 -10.26 -25.89
N ALA A 10 21.47 -11.47 -25.45
CA ALA A 10 20.61 -12.28 -24.59
C ALA A 10 20.49 -11.69 -23.17
N ALA A 11 21.60 -11.20 -22.61
CA ALA A 11 21.61 -10.52 -21.31
C ALA A 11 20.83 -9.19 -21.36
N ALA A 12 21.00 -8.38 -22.40
CA ALA A 12 20.27 -7.12 -22.59
C ALA A 12 18.77 -7.34 -22.81
N LYS A 13 18.38 -8.45 -23.46
CA LYS A 13 16.96 -8.81 -23.66
C LYS A 13 16.31 -9.34 -22.38
N ALA A 14 17.07 -9.98 -21.49
CA ALA A 14 16.58 -10.41 -20.16
C ALA A 14 16.37 -9.23 -19.19
N THR A 15 17.22 -8.19 -19.28
CA THR A 15 17.06 -6.97 -18.45
C THR A 15 15.96 -6.03 -18.92
N ALA A 16 15.56 -6.09 -20.21
CA ALA A 16 14.56 -5.19 -20.79
C ALA A 16 13.11 -5.70 -20.65
N THR A 17 12.90 -6.98 -20.32
CA THR A 17 11.58 -7.52 -19.94
C THR A 17 11.40 -7.50 -18.43
N GLY A 18 11.71 -6.37 -17.78
CA GLY A 18 11.19 -6.04 -16.46
C GLY A 18 9.69 -5.79 -16.57
N GLY A 19 8.91 -6.84 -16.85
CA GLY A 19 7.46 -6.77 -16.81
C GLY A 19 7.07 -6.25 -15.43
N SER A 20 6.36 -5.11 -15.42
CA SER A 20 5.77 -4.55 -14.21
C SER A 20 4.96 -5.65 -13.53
N ALA A 21 5.57 -6.23 -12.50
CA ALA A 21 4.99 -7.28 -11.71
C ALA A 21 3.66 -6.78 -11.16
N ARG A 22 2.55 -7.36 -11.61
CA ARG A 22 1.19 -7.01 -11.17
C ARG A 22 0.96 -7.51 -9.74
N VAL A 23 1.69 -6.98 -8.78
CA VAL A 23 1.36 -7.10 -7.36
C VAL A 23 0.30 -6.04 -7.07
N LYS A 24 -0.80 -6.42 -6.42
CA LYS A 24 -1.83 -5.45 -5.99
C LYS A 24 -1.13 -4.34 -5.18
N PRO A 25 -1.49 -3.06 -5.36
CA PRO A 25 -0.77 -1.93 -4.75
C PRO A 25 -0.71 -2.02 -3.22
N VAL A 26 -1.74 -2.60 -2.58
CA VAL A 26 -1.78 -2.88 -1.13
C VAL A 26 -0.67 -3.83 -0.66
N VAL A 27 -0.24 -4.74 -1.54
CA VAL A 27 0.71 -5.83 -1.24
C VAL A 27 2.13 -5.48 -1.70
N ALA A 28 2.27 -4.51 -2.61
CA ALA A 28 3.55 -4.10 -3.21
C ALA A 28 4.58 -3.59 -2.18
N ASN A 29 4.14 -3.06 -1.04
CA ASN A 29 5.05 -2.60 0.02
C ASN A 29 5.70 -3.75 0.80
N HIS A 30 5.07 -4.93 0.81
CA HIS A 30 5.48 -6.07 1.64
C HIS A 30 6.08 -7.22 0.84
N LEU A 31 5.69 -7.38 -0.42
CA LEU A 31 6.13 -8.47 -1.28
C LEU A 31 6.95 -7.94 -2.44
N ARG A 32 7.88 -8.77 -2.91
CA ARG A 32 8.71 -8.52 -4.09
C ARG A 32 8.66 -9.77 -4.98
N ILE A 33 8.62 -9.55 -6.29
CA ILE A 33 8.87 -10.61 -7.25
C ILE A 33 10.37 -10.75 -7.46
N VAL A 34 10.89 -11.95 -7.25
CA VAL A 34 12.29 -12.32 -7.44
C VAL A 34 12.35 -13.29 -8.61
N GLN A 35 12.97 -12.85 -9.71
CA GLN A 35 13.32 -13.71 -10.82
C GLN A 35 14.82 -13.98 -10.78
N ARG A 36 15.19 -15.25 -10.84
CA ARG A 36 16.59 -15.71 -10.93
C ARG A 36 16.72 -16.68 -12.08
N ASP A 37 17.63 -16.39 -12.99
CA ASP A 37 17.90 -17.23 -14.14
C ASP A 37 19.21 -17.98 -13.92
N PHE A 38 19.19 -19.29 -14.13
CA PHE A 38 20.29 -20.21 -13.89
C PHE A 38 20.64 -20.97 -15.16
N LEU A 39 21.93 -21.19 -15.39
CA LEU A 39 22.41 -22.12 -16.40
C LEU A 39 22.53 -23.51 -15.77
N THR A 40 21.77 -24.46 -16.28
CA THR A 40 21.78 -25.85 -15.80
C THR A 40 22.31 -26.78 -16.90
N ARG A 41 23.21 -27.69 -16.53
CA ARG A 41 23.73 -28.72 -17.45
C ARG A 41 22.93 -30.00 -17.25
N GLN A 42 22.25 -30.47 -18.29
CA GLN A 42 21.51 -31.73 -18.26
C GLN A 42 21.88 -32.55 -19.50
N ALA A 43 22.29 -33.81 -19.33
CA ALA A 43 22.70 -34.71 -20.41
C ALA A 43 23.71 -34.06 -21.40
N GLY A 44 24.71 -33.34 -20.87
CA GLY A 44 25.76 -32.71 -21.68
C GLY A 44 25.39 -31.38 -22.34
N ARG A 45 24.11 -30.97 -22.36
CA ARG A 45 23.66 -29.67 -22.91
C ARG A 45 23.44 -28.65 -21.80
N THR A 46 23.76 -27.38 -22.07
CA THR A 46 23.45 -26.24 -21.19
C THR A 46 22.09 -25.65 -21.54
N SER A 47 21.17 -25.61 -20.57
CA SER A 47 19.84 -25.01 -20.70
C SER A 47 19.64 -23.91 -19.66
N ILE A 48 18.99 -22.82 -20.08
CA ILE A 48 18.59 -21.73 -19.18
C ILE A 48 17.30 -22.16 -18.47
N ARG A 49 17.30 -22.07 -17.14
CA ARG A 49 16.14 -22.32 -16.27
C ARG A 49 15.90 -21.08 -15.42
N SER A 50 14.67 -20.60 -15.37
CA SER A 50 14.28 -19.45 -14.56
C SER A 50 13.47 -19.91 -13.35
N SER A 51 13.76 -19.33 -12.18
CA SER A 51 12.93 -19.41 -10.98
C SER A 51 12.28 -18.05 -10.76
N VAL A 52 10.95 -18.04 -10.68
CA VAL A 52 10.16 -16.85 -10.36
C VAL A 52 9.41 -17.13 -9.08
N ALA A 53 9.67 -16.32 -8.05
CA ALA A 53 9.05 -16.44 -6.74
C ALA A 53 8.53 -15.09 -6.26
N VAL A 54 7.52 -15.13 -5.38
CA VAL A 54 7.05 -13.97 -4.64
C VAL A 54 7.54 -14.12 -3.22
N ASP A 55 8.49 -13.27 -2.85
CA ASP A 55 9.11 -13.28 -1.52
C ASP A 55 8.69 -12.05 -0.73
N TYR A 56 8.77 -12.11 0.60
CA TYR A 56 8.69 -10.91 1.42
C TYR A 56 9.85 -9.97 1.10
N SER A 57 9.56 -8.66 1.08
CA SER A 57 10.57 -7.65 0.82
C SER A 57 11.60 -7.65 1.96
N ARG A 58 12.89 -7.55 1.60
CA ARG A 58 13.98 -7.43 2.58
C ARG A 58 13.74 -6.33 3.63
N PRO A 59 13.30 -5.11 3.28
CA PRO A 59 13.05 -4.07 4.29
C PRO A 59 11.87 -4.42 5.21
N TYR A 60 10.91 -5.23 4.76
CA TYR A 60 9.84 -5.71 5.61
C TYR A 60 10.35 -6.74 6.63
N LEU A 61 11.12 -7.74 6.18
CA LEU A 61 11.66 -8.78 7.06
C LEU A 61 12.70 -8.25 8.05
N GLN A 62 13.52 -7.26 7.65
CA GLN A 62 14.54 -6.66 8.51
C GLN A 62 13.98 -6.08 9.81
N LYS A 63 12.74 -5.57 9.79
CA LYS A 63 12.07 -5.03 10.99
C LYS A 63 11.80 -6.08 12.07
N TYR A 64 11.76 -7.34 11.68
CA TYR A 64 11.41 -8.46 12.55
C TYR A 64 12.59 -9.43 12.74
N LYS A 65 13.81 -9.00 12.40
CA LYS A 65 15.02 -9.77 12.73
C LYS A 65 15.41 -9.53 14.18
N SER A 66 15.80 -10.59 14.89
CA SER A 66 16.45 -10.48 16.19
C SER A 66 17.85 -9.89 16.07
N GLU A 67 18.38 -9.46 17.21
CA GLU A 67 19.78 -9.06 17.39
C GLU A 67 20.76 -10.17 16.98
N ALA A 68 20.35 -11.44 17.12
CA ALA A 68 21.11 -12.61 16.68
C ALA A 68 21.01 -12.89 15.17
N GLY A 69 20.30 -12.07 14.40
CA GLY A 69 20.16 -12.17 12.95
C GLY A 69 19.13 -13.19 12.46
N PHE A 70 18.50 -13.93 13.37
CA PHE A 70 17.40 -14.86 13.08
C PHE A 70 16.09 -14.11 12.90
N PHE A 71 15.14 -14.71 12.18
CA PHE A 71 13.81 -14.11 12.02
C PHE A 71 12.97 -14.42 13.25
N ASN A 72 12.43 -13.38 13.89
CA ASN A 72 11.54 -13.56 15.03
C ASN A 72 10.12 -13.79 14.53
N HIS A 73 9.70 -15.06 14.53
CA HIS A 73 8.35 -15.46 14.16
C HIS A 73 7.30 -14.78 15.05
N ASP A 74 7.55 -14.69 16.36
CA ASP A 74 6.64 -14.05 17.32
C ASP A 74 6.44 -12.54 17.09
N ALA A 75 7.43 -11.87 16.50
CA ALA A 75 7.38 -10.42 16.28
C ALA A 75 6.62 -10.05 15.00
N CYS A 76 6.49 -10.97 14.05
CA CYS A 76 5.88 -10.69 12.75
C CYS A 76 4.39 -11.06 12.74
N PRO A 77 3.45 -10.08 12.73
CA PRO A 77 2.02 -10.39 12.87
C PRO A 77 1.38 -11.11 11.66
N ARG A 78 2.11 -11.24 10.55
CA ARG A 78 1.60 -11.86 9.31
C ARG A 78 2.19 -13.25 9.03
N VAL A 79 3.20 -13.66 9.78
CA VAL A 79 3.82 -14.97 9.67
C VAL A 79 3.54 -15.68 10.98
N ILE A 80 2.94 -16.85 10.90
CA ILE A 80 2.54 -17.62 12.07
C ILE A 80 3.41 -18.87 12.07
N ASP A 81 3.94 -19.21 13.25
CA ASP A 81 4.64 -20.46 13.45
C ASP A 81 3.69 -21.65 13.27
N ALA A 82 4.09 -22.70 12.57
CA ALA A 82 3.16 -23.76 12.19
C ALA A 82 2.84 -24.71 13.37
N GLU A 83 3.72 -24.83 14.37
CA GLU A 83 3.42 -25.46 15.67
C GLU A 83 2.27 -24.76 16.41
N ALA A 84 2.17 -23.43 16.29
CA ALA A 84 1.07 -22.68 16.88
C ALA A 84 -0.28 -22.93 16.16
N VAL A 85 -0.24 -23.38 14.91
CA VAL A 85 -1.43 -23.73 14.11
C VAL A 85 -1.85 -25.18 14.36
N HIS A 86 -0.90 -26.10 14.27
CA HIS A 86 -1.07 -27.51 14.56
C HIS A 86 0.06 -27.98 15.49
N VAL A 87 -0.31 -28.28 16.74
CA VAL A 87 0.57 -28.53 17.90
C VAL A 87 1.92 -29.19 17.58
N ASP A 88 1.93 -30.31 16.86
CA ASP A 88 3.14 -31.08 16.57
C ASP A 88 3.27 -31.29 15.05
N GLU A 89 4.18 -30.53 14.42
CA GLU A 89 4.45 -30.65 12.99
C GLU A 89 5.08 -31.98 12.62
N GLN A 90 5.91 -32.54 13.50
CA GLN A 90 6.62 -33.77 13.22
C GLN A 90 5.62 -34.90 13.11
N LEU A 91 4.67 -34.98 14.04
CA LEU A 91 3.57 -35.93 13.95
C LEU A 91 2.67 -35.63 12.74
N PHE A 92 2.32 -34.36 12.50
CA PHE A 92 1.42 -33.98 11.40
C PHE A 92 1.97 -34.35 10.01
N TRP A 93 3.21 -33.97 9.68
CA TRP A 93 3.77 -34.23 8.35
C TRP A 93 4.21 -35.67 8.15
N THR A 94 4.62 -36.37 9.21
CA THR A 94 5.07 -37.77 9.12
C THR A 94 3.99 -38.80 9.40
N GLU A 95 2.78 -38.38 9.77
CA GLU A 95 1.67 -39.29 10.02
C GLU A 95 1.36 -40.12 8.77
N ARG A 96 1.17 -41.43 9.00
CA ARG A 96 0.91 -42.43 7.98
C ARG A 96 -0.53 -42.91 8.10
N ARG A 97 -1.19 -43.06 6.96
CA ARG A 97 -2.57 -43.58 6.87
C ARG A 97 -2.57 -45.02 7.37
N SER A 98 -3.29 -45.26 8.46
CA SER A 98 -3.38 -46.56 9.13
C SER A 98 -4.77 -47.20 9.03
N PHE A 99 -5.76 -46.48 8.49
CA PHE A 99 -7.15 -46.93 8.43
C PHE A 99 -7.34 -48.08 7.44
N TYR A 100 -7.60 -49.29 7.96
CA TYR A 100 -7.90 -50.53 7.22
C TYR A 100 -6.96 -50.85 6.04
N ASN A 101 -5.67 -50.48 6.11
CA ASN A 101 -4.71 -50.74 5.05
C ASN A 101 -3.39 -51.29 5.61
N SER A 102 -2.85 -52.34 4.98
CA SER A 102 -1.55 -52.92 5.33
C SER A 102 -0.39 -52.04 4.88
N LYS A 103 -0.57 -51.31 3.77
CA LYS A 103 0.36 -50.27 3.33
C LYS A 103 0.07 -49.01 4.13
N LYS A 104 1.12 -48.43 4.73
CA LYS A 104 1.07 -47.20 5.54
C LYS A 104 1.67 -46.01 4.76
N PRO A 105 1.02 -45.51 3.70
CA PRO A 105 1.53 -44.34 2.97
C PRO A 105 1.37 -43.08 3.82
N PHE A 106 2.20 -42.07 3.56
CA PHE A 106 1.98 -40.73 4.09
C PHE A 106 0.68 -40.14 3.55
N PHE A 107 0.14 -39.16 4.27
CA PHE A 107 -0.95 -38.33 3.76
C PHE A 107 -0.51 -37.56 2.51
N THR A 108 -1.45 -37.34 1.59
CA THR A 108 -1.20 -36.61 0.35
C THR A 108 -0.95 -35.13 0.60
N VAL A 109 -0.05 -34.52 -0.17
CA VAL A 109 0.34 -33.10 0.00
C VAL A 109 -0.85 -32.15 -0.01
N TRP A 110 -1.81 -32.35 -0.92
CA TRP A 110 -3.00 -31.50 -1.03
C TRP A 110 -3.90 -31.55 0.21
N ASP A 111 -3.98 -32.72 0.86
CA ASP A 111 -4.83 -32.94 2.03
C ASP A 111 -4.24 -32.21 3.24
N ARG A 112 -2.92 -32.30 3.43
CA ARG A 112 -2.21 -31.55 4.47
C ARG A 112 -2.28 -30.04 4.26
N GLN A 113 -2.10 -29.59 3.02
CA GLN A 113 -2.25 -28.16 2.68
C GLN A 113 -3.67 -27.67 2.95
N ALA A 114 -4.69 -28.46 2.60
CA ALA A 114 -6.08 -28.13 2.86
C ALA A 114 -6.36 -28.06 4.36
N GLN A 115 -5.92 -29.05 5.15
CA GLN A 115 -6.07 -29.05 6.61
C GLN A 115 -5.41 -27.82 7.25
N ALA A 116 -4.17 -27.50 6.87
CA ALA A 116 -3.47 -26.32 7.38
C ALA A 116 -4.21 -25.01 7.02
N LEU A 117 -4.69 -24.86 5.79
CA LEU A 117 -5.46 -23.70 5.36
C LEU A 117 -6.81 -23.60 6.09
N VAL A 118 -7.48 -24.72 6.33
CA VAL A 118 -8.73 -24.76 7.11
C VAL A 118 -8.47 -24.27 8.52
N ILE A 119 -7.40 -24.72 9.19
CA ILE A 119 -7.08 -24.29 10.55
C ILE A 119 -6.75 -22.79 10.58
N LEU A 120 -5.94 -22.30 9.63
CA LEU A 120 -5.59 -20.89 9.49
C LEU A 120 -6.79 -19.96 9.23
N SER A 121 -7.81 -20.45 8.52
CA SER A 121 -8.99 -19.68 8.13
C SER A 121 -10.16 -19.81 9.12
N ARG A 122 -9.98 -20.50 10.25
CA ARG A 122 -11.03 -20.64 11.27
C ARG A 122 -11.46 -19.28 11.81
N ARG A 123 -12.76 -19.15 12.06
CA ARG A 123 -13.35 -17.92 12.58
C ARG A 123 -12.83 -17.66 14.00
N VAL A 124 -12.11 -16.56 14.16
CA VAL A 124 -11.70 -16.05 15.47
C VAL A 124 -12.93 -15.56 16.23
N VAL A 125 -13.08 -15.98 17.48
CA VAL A 125 -14.09 -15.44 18.41
C VAL A 125 -13.69 -14.01 18.74
N ARG A 126 -14.38 -13.05 18.13
CA ARG A 126 -14.12 -11.62 18.35
C ARG A 126 -14.71 -11.21 19.70
N ALA A 127 -13.96 -10.44 20.47
CA ALA A 127 -14.44 -9.90 21.73
C ALA A 127 -15.65 -8.97 21.51
N PRO A 128 -16.66 -8.99 22.39
CA PRO A 128 -17.84 -8.12 22.26
C PRO A 128 -17.46 -6.64 22.34
N THR A 129 -16.33 -6.29 22.96
CA THR A 129 -15.77 -4.94 22.98
C THR A 129 -15.43 -4.42 21.59
N GLU A 130 -14.91 -5.26 20.68
CA GLU A 130 -14.69 -4.86 19.29
C GLU A 130 -16.00 -4.54 18.58
N ALA A 131 -17.06 -5.29 18.86
CA ALA A 131 -18.38 -5.04 18.29
C ALA A 131 -18.97 -3.73 18.82
N ALA A 132 -18.86 -3.48 20.13
CA ALA A 132 -19.25 -2.22 20.74
C ALA A 132 -18.48 -1.02 20.16
N PHE A 133 -17.17 -1.14 19.94
CA PHE A 133 -16.36 -0.10 19.29
C PHE A 133 -16.80 0.17 17.85
N ARG A 134 -17.16 -0.86 17.08
CA ARG A 134 -17.67 -0.68 15.71
C ARG A 134 -19.03 0.03 15.71
N ILE A 135 -19.91 -0.31 16.64
CA ILE A 135 -21.21 0.36 16.81
C ILE A 135 -20.99 1.82 17.25
N PHE A 136 -20.06 2.05 18.18
CA PHE A 136 -19.68 3.39 18.61
C PHE A 136 -19.12 4.22 17.44
N ALA A 137 -18.22 3.66 16.62
CA ALA A 137 -17.67 4.36 15.46
C ALA A 137 -18.75 4.71 14.42
N LEU A 138 -19.75 3.84 14.25
CA LEU A 138 -20.92 4.12 13.41
C LEU A 138 -21.78 5.24 14.01
N GLY A 139 -22.05 5.19 15.32
CA GLY A 139 -22.79 6.23 16.04
C GLY A 139 -22.07 7.59 16.06
N PHE A 140 -20.74 7.60 16.17
CA PHE A 140 -19.92 8.80 16.17
C PHE A 140 -20.01 9.55 14.83
N LYS A 141 -19.98 8.82 13.70
CA LYS A 141 -20.21 9.44 12.37
C LYS A 141 -21.59 10.08 12.28
N MET A 142 -22.62 9.44 12.85
CA MET A 142 -23.99 9.99 12.86
C MET A 142 -24.15 11.17 13.81
N MET A 143 -23.42 11.21 14.93
CA MET A 143 -23.41 12.34 15.87
C MET A 143 -22.59 13.54 15.38
N GLN A 144 -21.56 13.33 14.54
CA GLN A 144 -20.77 14.43 13.97
C GLN A 144 -21.55 15.24 12.92
N LEU A 145 -22.49 14.62 12.19
CA LEU A 145 -23.31 15.31 11.20
C LEU A 145 -24.11 16.51 11.78
N PRO A 146 -24.91 16.36 12.85
CA PRO A 146 -25.62 17.49 13.44
C PRO A 146 -24.68 18.54 14.05
N GLN A 147 -23.55 18.12 14.62
CA GLN A 147 -22.54 19.06 15.14
C GLN A 147 -21.92 19.89 14.03
N LEU A 148 -21.58 19.29 12.88
CA LEU A 148 -21.08 20.00 11.71
C LEU A 148 -22.12 20.97 11.12
N LEU A 149 -23.39 20.58 11.07
CA LEU A 149 -24.47 21.48 10.65
C LEU A 149 -24.59 22.68 11.58
N ASN A 150 -24.56 22.47 12.89
CA ASN A 150 -24.58 23.57 13.86
C ASN A 150 -23.34 24.46 13.77
N TYR A 151 -22.14 23.89 13.62
CA TYR A 151 -20.91 24.68 13.42
C TYR A 151 -20.92 25.45 12.09
N SER A 152 -21.49 24.88 11.02
CA SER A 152 -21.67 25.61 9.75
C SER A 152 -22.62 26.80 9.91
N GLN A 153 -23.71 26.65 10.68
CA GLN A 153 -24.63 27.76 10.96
C GLN A 153 -23.98 28.88 11.80
N VAL A 154 -22.98 28.57 12.63
CA VAL A 154 -22.23 29.55 13.43
C VAL A 154 -21.07 30.19 12.65
N MET A 155 -20.51 29.54 11.63
CA MET A 155 -19.45 30.10 10.78
C MET A 155 -19.96 30.81 9.51
N LEU A 156 -21.18 30.55 9.08
CA LEU A 156 -21.81 31.26 7.95
C LEU A 156 -22.07 32.78 8.17
N PRO A 157 -22.30 33.30 9.40
CA PRO A 157 -22.51 34.74 9.59
C PRO A 157 -21.23 35.58 9.41
N THR A 158 -20.03 35.01 9.56
CA THR A 158 -18.78 35.81 9.51
C THR A 158 -18.30 36.06 8.08
N TRP A 159 -18.68 35.22 7.11
CA TRP A 159 -18.42 35.45 5.69
C TRP A 159 -19.45 36.36 5.03
N THR A 160 -20.73 36.25 5.41
CA THR A 160 -21.79 37.14 4.88
C THR A 160 -21.76 38.53 5.50
N HIS A 161 -21.31 38.68 6.75
CA HIS A 161 -21.06 40.01 7.34
C HIS A 161 -19.69 40.61 6.97
N GLY A 162 -18.71 39.80 6.57
CA GLY A 162 -17.42 40.28 6.07
C GLY A 162 -17.44 40.81 4.62
N GLY A 163 -18.47 40.46 3.84
CA GLY A 163 -18.66 40.92 2.45
C GLY A 163 -19.43 42.24 2.31
N MET A 164 -20.11 42.72 3.35
CA MET A 164 -20.93 43.94 3.28
C MET A 164 -20.12 45.25 3.36
N ASN A 165 -18.81 45.19 3.63
CA ASN A 165 -17.94 46.37 3.70
C ASN A 165 -16.98 46.53 2.50
N VAL A 166 -17.14 45.71 1.44
CA VAL A 166 -16.32 45.87 0.21
C VAL A 166 -16.95 46.87 -0.77
N GLU A 167 -18.27 47.09 -0.69
CA GLU A 167 -18.95 48.09 -1.52
C GLU A 167 -18.57 49.54 -1.14
N SER A 168 -18.23 49.81 0.12
CA SER A 168 -17.76 51.14 0.56
C SER A 168 -16.33 51.44 0.10
N LEU A 169 -15.43 50.46 0.15
CA LEU A 169 -14.05 50.59 -0.34
C LEU A 169 -13.97 50.74 -1.87
N LEU A 170 -14.84 50.06 -2.62
CA LEU A 170 -14.92 50.24 -4.09
C LEU A 170 -15.48 51.62 -4.49
N ARG A 171 -16.29 52.25 -3.63
CA ARG A 171 -16.83 53.59 -3.88
C ARG A 171 -15.79 54.68 -3.61
N GLU A 172 -14.96 54.53 -2.58
CA GLU A 172 -13.86 55.46 -2.29
C GLU A 172 -12.76 55.44 -3.36
N VAL A 173 -12.44 54.27 -3.94
CA VAL A 173 -11.47 54.18 -5.05
C VAL A 173 -12.01 54.84 -6.33
N LYS A 174 -13.32 54.70 -6.62
CA LYS A 174 -13.93 55.29 -7.80
C LYS A 174 -14.07 56.83 -7.71
N GLU A 175 -14.19 57.38 -6.51
CA GLU A 175 -14.22 58.83 -6.29
C GLU A 175 -12.81 59.47 -6.29
N GLN A 176 -11.75 58.70 -6.03
CA GLN A 176 -10.37 59.20 -6.15
C GLN A 176 -9.88 59.33 -7.60
N ASP A 177 -10.34 58.46 -8.51
CA ASP A 177 -9.94 58.54 -9.92
C ASP A 177 -10.65 59.67 -10.67
N GLY A 178 -11.86 60.07 -10.26
CA GLY A 178 -12.59 61.20 -10.85
C GLY A 178 -11.98 62.59 -10.54
N LYS A 179 -11.10 62.71 -9.54
CA LYS A 179 -10.44 63.98 -9.18
C LYS A 179 -9.11 64.21 -9.91
N LYS A 180 -8.51 63.19 -10.52
CA LYS A 180 -7.21 63.33 -11.22
C LYS A 180 -7.32 63.81 -12.66
N ASP A 181 -8.51 63.74 -13.26
CA ASP A 181 -8.75 64.16 -14.65
C ASP A 181 -9.21 65.63 -14.79
N ALA A 182 -9.49 66.32 -13.69
CA ALA A 182 -9.90 67.72 -13.70
C ALA A 182 -8.73 68.74 -13.63
N GLU A 183 -7.52 68.32 -13.22
CA GLU A 183 -6.37 69.22 -13.01
C GLU A 183 -5.37 69.31 -14.18
N LYS A 184 -5.66 68.72 -15.34
CA LYS A 184 -4.73 68.69 -16.50
C LYS A 184 -5.14 69.53 -17.72
N LYS A 185 -6.12 70.42 -17.59
CA LYS A 185 -6.52 71.34 -18.67
C LYS A 185 -6.57 72.80 -18.20
N GLU A 186 -5.44 73.34 -17.79
CA GLU A 186 -5.18 74.79 -17.84
C GLU A 186 -3.69 75.00 -17.55
N ASP A 187 -2.88 75.10 -18.62
CA ASP A 187 -1.75 76.03 -18.73
C ASP A 187 -0.91 75.76 -20.00
N LYS A 188 -0.97 76.71 -20.93
CA LYS A 188 -0.01 76.88 -22.05
C LYS A 188 0.32 78.38 -22.11
N PRO A 189 1.57 78.82 -21.89
CA PRO A 189 1.95 80.22 -22.04
C PRO A 189 2.34 80.55 -23.50
N GLU A 190 1.89 81.72 -23.94
CA GLU A 190 2.34 82.41 -25.16
C GLU A 190 3.82 82.82 -25.04
N LYS A 191 4.59 82.62 -26.12
CA LYS A 191 5.89 83.26 -26.33
C LYS A 191 5.75 84.36 -27.38
N LYS A 192 6.08 85.59 -26.99
CA LYS A 192 6.50 86.67 -27.89
C LYS A 192 7.94 87.06 -27.50
N GLU A 193 8.66 87.44 -28.56
CA GLU A 193 10.07 87.89 -28.64
C GLU A 193 11.14 86.80 -28.72
#